data_AF-A0A2E4NAS2-F1
#
_entry.id   AF-A0A2E4NAS2-F1
#
_cell.length_a   1.000
_cell.length_b   1.000
_cell.length_c   1.000
_cell.angle_alpha   90.00
_cell.angle_beta   90.00
_cell.angle_gamma   90.00
#
_symmetry.space_group_name_H-M   'P 1'
#
loop_
_entity.id
_entity.type
_entity.pdbx_description
1 polymer ?
#
loop_
_entity_poly.entity_id
_entity_poly.type
_entity_poly.pdbx_seq_one_letter_code
_entity_poly.pdbx_strand_id
1 'polypeptide(L)' 'MDIDDLETRTANKKPKDLEIMSIDALREYIADLRAEIERAEIQIAGKESHRNAADAVFGASK' A
#
# COMPACT_ATOMS: atom_id res chain seq x y z
N MET A 1 -22.94 -9.83 -18.68
CA MET A 1 -22.44 -8.98 -17.59
C MET A 1 -21.19 -8.32 -18.14
N ASP A 2 -21.30 -7.05 -18.54
CA ASP A 2 -20.16 -6.29 -19.04
C ASP A 2 -19.18 -6.05 -17.90
N ILE A 3 -17.98 -6.59 -18.09
CA ILE A 3 -16.85 -6.53 -17.16
C ILE A 3 -16.11 -5.19 -17.22
N ASP A 4 -16.58 -4.26 -18.06
CA ASP A 4 -15.97 -2.95 -18.29
C ASP A 4 -16.44 -1.86 -17.29
N ASP A 5 -17.40 -2.15 -16.41
CA ASP A 5 -17.90 -1.22 -15.37
C ASP A 5 -17.15 -1.37 -14.03
N LEU A 6 -15.84 -1.61 -14.09
CA LEU A 6 -14.97 -1.69 -12.91
C LEU A 6 -13.92 -0.57 -12.88
N GLU A 7 -14.21 0.56 -13.54
CA GLU A 7 -13.48 1.80 -13.28
C GLU A 7 -13.97 2.39 -11.96
N THR A 8 -13.53 1.81 -10.84
CA THR A 8 -13.65 2.50 -9.55
C THR A 8 -12.86 3.79 -9.69
N ARG A 9 -13.55 4.92 -9.88
CA ARG A 9 -12.98 6.25 -9.83
C ARG A 9 -12.46 6.42 -8.41
N THR A 10 -11.22 6.03 -8.18
CA THR A 10 -10.50 6.29 -6.93
C THR A 10 -10.34 7.80 -6.88
N ALA A 11 -11.35 8.47 -6.33
CA ALA A 11 -11.23 9.88 -6.00
C ALA A 11 -10.04 9.96 -5.06
N ASN A 12 -8.93 10.52 -5.57
CA ASN A 12 -7.75 10.78 -4.77
C ASN A 12 -8.20 11.59 -3.57
N LYS A 13 -8.30 10.95 -2.40
CA LYS A 13 -8.71 11.64 -1.18
C LYS A 13 -7.68 12.73 -0.97
N LYS A 14 -8.15 13.99 -0.98
CA LYS A 14 -7.27 15.12 -0.70
C LYS A 14 -6.56 14.87 0.63
N PRO A 15 -5.27 15.21 0.76
CA PRO A 15 -4.58 15.13 2.03
C PRO A 15 -5.37 15.87 3.12
N LYS A 16 -5.32 15.35 4.35
CA LYS A 16 -5.91 16.05 5.50
C LYS A 16 -5.21 17.40 5.68
N ASP A 17 -5.97 18.42 6.04
CA ASP A 17 -5.40 19.69 6.48
C ASP A 17 -4.81 19.51 7.87
N LEU A 18 -3.48 19.54 7.96
CA LEU A 18 -2.75 19.30 9.20
C LEU A 18 -2.65 20.56 10.06
N GLU A 19 -2.84 21.76 9.50
CA GLU A 19 -2.70 23.03 10.23
C GLU A 19 -3.81 23.21 11.27
N ILE A 20 -4.99 22.65 11.00
CA ILE A 20 -6.15 22.74 11.89
C ILE A 20 -6.21 21.62 12.95
N MET A 21 -5.28 20.65 12.90
CA MET A 21 -5.27 19.50 13.81
C MET A 21 -4.55 19.83 15.13
N SER A 22 -5.07 19.32 16.24
CA SER A 22 -4.36 19.38 17.53
C SER A 22 -3.12 18.46 17.52
N ILE A 23 -2.20 18.69 18.45
CA ILE A 23 -1.00 17.86 18.62
C ILE A 23 -1.37 16.38 18.84
N ASP A 24 -2.37 16.10 19.67
CA ASP A 24 -2.79 14.73 19.94
C ASP A 24 -3.42 14.07 18.70
N ALA A 25 -4.24 14.82 17.93
CA ALA A 25 -4.78 14.33 16.67
C ALA A 25 -3.68 14.07 15.62
N LEU A 26 -2.62 14.88 15.60
CA LEU A 26 -1.46 14.64 14.73
C LEU A 26 -0.68 13.39 15.14
N ARG A 27 -0.53 13.14 16.45
CA ARG A 27 0.11 11.91 16.97
C ARG A 27 -0.67 10.66 16.56
N GLU A 28 -1.99 10.68 16.72
CA GLU A 28 -2.87 9.59 16.29
C GLU A 28 -2.79 9.37 14.78
N TYR A 29 -2.85 10.45 13.99
CA TYR A 29 -2.74 10.36 12.54
C TYR A 29 -1.40 9.75 12.09
N ILE A 30 -0.30 10.11 12.74
CA ILE A 30 1.02 9.51 12.49
C ILE A 30 1.02 8.02 12.85
N ALA A 31 0.40 7.64 13.97
CA ALA A 31 0.34 6.24 14.38
C ALA A 31 -0.41 5.38 13.35
N ASP A 32 -1.56 5.88 12.87
CA ASP A 32 -2.36 5.20 11.83
C ASP A 32 -1.57 5.03 10.53
N LEU A 33 -0.91 6.10 10.07
CA LEU A 33 -0.10 6.04 8.85
C LEU A 33 1.07 5.07 8.97
N ARG A 34 1.73 5.01 10.14
CA ARG A 34 2.82 4.06 10.38
C ARG A 34 2.33 2.61 10.36
N ALA A 35 1.17 2.34 10.97
CA ALA A 35 0.57 1.02 10.91
C ALA A 35 0.24 0.60 9.47
N GLU A 36 -0.22 1.54 8.64
CA GLU A 36 -0.49 1.26 7.23
C GLU A 36 0.80 1.01 6.43
N ILE A 37 1.86 1.76 6.70
CA ILE A 37 3.19 1.52 6.11
C ILE A 37 3.67 0.10 6.46
N GLU A 38 3.56 -0.31 7.72
CA GLU A 38 3.96 -1.65 8.16
C GLU A 38 3.17 -2.74 7.42
N ARG A 39 1.84 -2.58 7.27
CA ARG A 39 1.02 -3.51 6.47
C ARG A 39 1.51 -3.58 5.02
N ALA A 40 1.80 -2.44 4.41
CA ALA A 40 2.27 -2.38 3.02
C ALA A 40 3.64 -3.08 2.88
N GLU A 41 4.56 -2.85 3.81
CA GLU A 41 5.88 -3.50 3.85
C GLU A 41 5.76 -5.02 3.96
N ILE A 42 4.87 -5.55 4.81
CA ILE A 42 4.60 -6.99 4.91
C ILE A 42 4.12 -7.55 3.57
N GLN A 43 3.20 -6.87 2.90
CA GLN A 43 2.68 -7.29 1.60
C GLN A 43 3.75 -7.25 0.51
N ILE A 44 4.63 -6.24 0.53
CA ILE A 44 5.77 -6.14 -0.38
C ILE A 44 6.73 -7.32 -0.15
N ALA A 45 7.13 -7.57 1.09
CA ALA A 45 8.03 -8.68 1.43
C ALA A 45 7.49 -10.03 0.95
N GLY A 46 6.19 -10.28 1.13
CA GLY A 46 5.53 -11.48 0.59
C GLY A 46 5.63 -11.57 -0.94
N LYS A 47 5.34 -10.48 -1.66
CA LYS A 47 5.42 -10.43 -3.13
C LYS A 47 6.86 -10.62 -3.64
N GLU A 48 7.84 -10.03 -2.98
CA GLU A 48 9.24 -10.19 -3.36
C GLU A 48 9.75 -11.61 -3.12
N SER A 49 9.33 -12.26 -2.04
CA SER A 49 9.63 -13.68 -1.81
C SER A 49 9.13 -14.56 -2.95
N HIS A 50 7.89 -14.33 -3.41
CA HIS A 50 7.34 -15.04 -4.57
C HIS A 50 8.09 -14.75 -5.87
N ARG A 51 8.47 -13.49 -6.12
CA ARG A 51 9.27 -13.11 -7.30
C ARG A 51 10.62 -13.83 -7.29
N ASN A 52 11.34 -13.78 -6.16
CA ASN A 52 12.66 -14.40 -6.05
C ASN A 52 12.59 -15.93 -6.20
N ALA A 53 11.52 -16.56 -5.69
CA ALA A 53 11.28 -18.00 -5.91
C ALA A 53 11.02 -18.31 -7.39
N ALA A 54 10.25 -17.48 -8.09
CA ALA A 54 10.03 -17.63 -9.53
C ALA A 54 11.34 -17.40 -10.32
N ASP A 55 12.12 -16.39 -9.99
CA ASP A 55 13.41 -16.11 -10.64
C ASP A 55 14.41 -17.27 -10.42
N ALA A 56 14.40 -17.92 -9.26
CA ALA A 56 15.24 -19.09 -9.00
C ALA A 56 14.82 -20.32 -9.84
N VAL A 57 13.53 -20.48 -10.14
CA VAL A 57 13.00 -21.60 -10.93
C VAL A 57 13.13 -21.35 -12.44
N PHE A 58 12.91 -20.12 -12.89
CA PHE A 58 12.83 -19.78 -14.32
C PHE A 58 14.04 -19.02 -14.86
N GLY A 59 14.83 -18.36 -14.00
CA GLY A 59 16.04 -17.61 -14.37
C GLY A 59 17.31 -18.47 -14.41
N ALA A 60 17.31 -19.66 -13.81
CA ALA A 60 18.45 -20.58 -13.78
C ALA A 60 18.67 -21.37 -15.09
N SER A 61 17.93 -21.07 -16.16
CA SER A 61 18.04 -21.76 -17.47
C SER A 61 18.41 -20.85 -18.64
N LYS A 62 19.20 -19.80 -18.38
CA LYS A 62 19.89 -19.07 -19.45
C LYS A 62 21.41 -19.19 -19.33
#